data_AF-A0A959H233-F1
#
_entry.id   AF-A0A959H233-F1
#
_cell.length_a   1.000
_cell.length_b   1.000
_cell.length_c   1.000
_cell.angle_alpha   90.00
_cell.angle_beta   90.00
_cell.angle_gamma   90.00
#
_symmetry.space_group_name_H-M   'P 1'
#
loop_
_entity.id
_entity.type
_entity.pdbx_description
1 polymer ?
#
loop_
_entity_poly.entity_id
_entity_poly.type
_entity_poly.pdbx_seq_one_letter_code
_entity_poly.pdbx_strand_id
1 'polypeptide(L)' 'MTRKRYRIGKILVTDPNIAISEEANARRAYISALRTFWLAYYDLRRLALYDFEQGQPLLERPEVGRR' A
#
# COMPACT_ATOMS: atom_id res chain seq x y z
N MET A 1 -27.82 -35.69 -21.71
CA MET A 1 -27.32 -35.15 -20.42
C MET A 1 -25.84 -34.70 -20.46
N THR A 2 -25.23 -34.56 -21.64
CA THR A 2 -23.77 -34.35 -21.76
C THR A 2 -23.38 -32.87 -21.73
N ARG A 3 -24.06 -31.99 -22.47
CA ARG A 3 -23.66 -30.57 -22.64
C ARG A 3 -23.70 -29.71 -21.35
N LYS A 4 -24.57 -30.05 -20.38
CA LYS A 4 -24.62 -29.36 -19.07
C LYS A 4 -23.39 -29.65 -18.21
N ARG A 5 -22.89 -30.90 -18.18
CA ARG A 5 -21.70 -31.27 -17.37
C ARG A 5 -20.42 -30.63 -17.90
N TYR A 6 -20.24 -30.56 -19.22
CA TYR A 6 -19.09 -29.89 -19.82
C TYR A 6 -19.07 -28.38 -19.52
N ARG A 7 -20.23 -27.73 -19.51
CA ARG A 7 -20.34 -26.30 -19.17
C ARG A 7 -20.04 -26.04 -17.69
N ILE A 8 -20.50 -26.92 -16.80
CA ILE A 8 -20.22 -26.83 -15.35
C ILE A 8 -18.72 -27.03 -15.08
N GLY A 9 -18.07 -28.01 -15.69
CA GLY A 9 -16.62 -28.24 -15.52
C GLY A 9 -15.76 -27.08 -16.02
N LYS A 10 -16.15 -26.45 -17.14
CA LYS A 10 -15.40 -25.30 -17.69
C LYS A 10 -15.58 -24.02 -16.87
N ILE A 11 -16.80 -23.74 -16.39
CA ILE A 11 -17.10 -22.59 -15.53
C ILE A 11 -16.43 -22.77 -14.16
N LEU A 12 -16.56 -23.95 -13.54
CA LEU A 12 -15.97 -24.24 -12.22
C LEU A 12 -14.44 -24.18 -12.20
N VAL A 13 -13.72 -24.39 -13.31
CA VAL A 13 -12.25 -24.24 -13.36
C VAL A 13 -11.84 -22.80 -13.71
N THR A 14 -12.72 -22.02 -14.34
CA THR A 14 -12.44 -20.62 -14.69
C THR A 14 -12.60 -19.71 -13.47
N ASP A 15 -13.63 -19.91 -12.64
CA ASP A 15 -13.91 -19.05 -11.48
C ASP A 15 -12.80 -19.09 -10.40
N PRO A 16 -12.21 -20.24 -10.02
CA PRO A 16 -11.13 -20.30 -9.04
C PRO A 16 -9.85 -19.64 -9.54
N ASN A 17 -9.52 -19.78 -10.82
CA ASN A 17 -8.33 -19.14 -11.39
C ASN A 17 -8.47 -17.60 -11.38
N ILE A 18 -9.68 -17.09 -11.63
CA ILE A 18 -9.99 -15.66 -11.50
C ILE A 18 -9.90 -15.25 -10.04
N ALA A 19 -10.53 -15.98 -9.12
CA ALA A 19 -10.51 -15.65 -7.69
C ALA A 19 -9.08 -15.61 -7.12
N ILE A 20 -8.21 -16.55 -7.48
CA ILE A 20 -6.80 -16.59 -7.06
C ILE A 20 -6.05 -15.36 -7.61
N SER A 21 -6.31 -14.97 -8.86
CA SER A 21 -5.67 -13.81 -9.48
C SER A 21 -6.12 -12.51 -8.81
N GLU A 22 -7.41 -12.37 -8.54
CA GLU A 22 -7.99 -11.22 -7.83
C GLU A 22 -7.44 -11.11 -6.40
N GLU A 23 -7.33 -12.23 -5.67
CA GLU A 23 -6.74 -12.23 -4.32
C GLU A 23 -5.26 -11.80 -4.34
N ALA A 24 -4.48 -12.32 -5.28
CA ALA A 24 -3.08 -11.94 -5.45
C ALA A 24 -2.93 -10.45 -5.79
N ASN A 25 -3.80 -9.92 -6.66
CA ASN A 25 -3.84 -8.51 -7.02
C ASN A 25 -4.23 -7.63 -5.82
N ALA A 26 -5.28 -7.99 -5.08
CA ALA A 26 -5.72 -7.28 -3.89
C ALA A 26 -4.61 -7.24 -2.82
N ARG A 27 -3.92 -8.36 -2.60
CA ARG A 27 -2.80 -8.45 -1.65
C ARG A 27 -1.63 -7.54 -2.06
N ARG A 28 -1.27 -7.51 -3.35
CA ARG A 28 -0.24 -6.60 -3.87
C ARG A 28 -0.66 -5.14 -3.76
N ALA A 29 -1.92 -4.83 -4.07
CA ALA A 29 -2.47 -3.49 -3.96
C ALA A 29 -2.43 -2.99 -2.52
N TYR A 30 -2.76 -3.84 -1.55
CA TYR A 30 -2.66 -3.50 -0.13
C TYR A 30 -1.22 -3.14 0.29
N ILE A 31 -0.24 -3.97 -0.09
CA ILE A 31 1.19 -3.69 0.21
C ILE A 31 1.64 -2.37 -0.45
N SER A 32 1.22 -2.14 -1.70
CA SER A 32 1.53 -0.91 -2.42
C SER A 32 0.92 0.33 -1.75
N ALA A 33 -0.34 0.23 -1.28
CA ALA A 33 -1.01 1.30 -0.56
C ALA A 33 -0.30 1.62 0.75
N LEU A 34 0.11 0.60 1.53
CA LEU A 34 0.86 0.81 2.76
C LEU A 34 2.22 1.49 2.51
N ARG A 35 2.94 1.07 1.48
CA ARG A 35 4.21 1.72 1.08
C ARG A 35 3.97 3.18 0.71
N THR A 36 2.92 3.47 -0.06
CA THR A 36 2.57 4.83 -0.49
C THR A 36 2.23 5.72 0.70
N PHE A 37 1.47 5.19 1.67
CA PHE A 37 1.18 5.88 2.92
C PHE A 37 2.45 6.31 3.66
N TRP A 38 3.39 5.38 3.86
CA TRP A 38 4.63 5.69 4.58
C TRP A 38 5.50 6.70 3.83
N LEU A 39 5.60 6.60 2.51
CA LEU A 39 6.32 7.60 1.70
C LEU A 39 5.71 8.99 1.87
N ALA A 40 4.38 9.11 1.74
CA ALA A 40 3.68 10.36 1.92
C ALA A 40 3.83 10.93 3.34
N TYR A 41 3.81 10.07 4.37
CA TYR A 41 4.03 10.45 5.76
C TYR A 41 5.41 11.08 5.97
N TYR A 42 6.47 10.43 5.49
CA TYR A 42 7.84 10.95 5.64
C TYR A 42 8.12 12.16 4.73
N ASP A 43 7.48 12.25 3.56
CA ASP A 43 7.53 13.45 2.72
C ASP A 43 6.90 14.65 3.42
N LEU A 44 5.72 14.46 4.04
CA LEU A 44 5.05 15.50 4.82
C LEU A 44 5.89 15.93 6.03
N ARG A 45 6.49 14.96 6.75
CA ARG A 45 7.40 15.21 7.87
C ARG A 45 8.62 16.06 7.45
N ARG A 46 9.20 15.76 6.28
CA ARG A 46 10.32 16.53 5.72
C ARG A 46 9.90 17.95 5.33
N LEU A 47 8.75 18.11 4.67
CA LEU A 47 8.22 19.41 4.26
C LEU A 47 7.85 20.30 5.46
N ALA A 48 7.24 19.71 6.49
CA ALA A 48 6.88 20.41 7.71
C ALA A 48 8.09 20.73 8.60
N LEU A 49 9.26 20.11 8.35
CA LEU A 49 10.45 20.18 9.21
C LEU A 49 10.10 19.91 10.68
N TYR A 50 9.11 19.03 10.90
CA TYR A 50 8.54 18.75 12.20
C TYR A 50 8.32 17.24 12.33
N ASP A 51 8.85 16.67 13.39
CA ASP A 51 8.63 15.28 13.77
C ASP A 51 7.33 15.18 14.58
N PHE A 52 6.28 14.62 13.96
CA PHE A 52 4.99 14.40 14.61
C PHE A 52 5.02 13.27 15.66
N GLU A 53 5.95 12.31 15.56
CA GLU A 53 6.07 11.22 16.55
C GLU A 53 6.71 11.74 17.85
N GLN A 54 7.72 12.60 17.72
CA GLN A 54 8.48 13.14 18.86
C GLN A 54 7.96 14.51 19.33
N GLY A 55 7.06 15.13 18.58
CA GLY A 55 6.51 16.45 18.89
C GLY A 55 7.54 17.58 18.80
N GLN A 56 8.62 17.41 18.02
CA GLN A 56 9.74 18.34 17.96
C GLN A 56 10.07 18.77 16.53
N PRO A 57 10.56 20.01 16.31
CA PRO A 57 11.11 20.40 15.01
C PRO A 57 12.31 19.52 14.64
N LEU A 58 12.40 19.11 13.37
CA LEU A 58 13.52 18.32 12.83
C LEU A 58 14.82 19.13 12.73
N LEU A 59 14.70 20.45 12.62
CA LEU A 59 15.84 21.37 12.66
C LEU A 59 15.87 22.02 14.04
N GLU A 60 16.84 21.60 14.85
CA GLU A 60 17.33 22.42 15.95
C GLU A 60 17.81 23.73 15.32
N ARG A 61 17.17 24.84 15.70
CA ARG A 61 17.49 26.19 15.20
C ARG A 61 19.01 26.33 15.23
N PRO A 62 19.69 26.58 14.10
CA PRO A 62 21.11 26.84 14.15
C PRO A 62 21.28 28.06 15.03
N GLU A 63 21.92 27.86 16.19
CA GLU A 63 22.32 28.91 17.12
C GLU A 63 23.08 29.95 16.30
N VAL A 64 22.39 31.03 15.94
CA VAL A 64 22.99 32.15 15.21
C VAL A 64 24.18 32.60 16.04
N GLY A 65 25.37 32.51 15.44
CA GLY A 65 26.65 32.57 16.12
C GLY A 65 26.70 33.67 17.19
N ARG A 66 26.89 33.24 18.44
CA ARG A 66 27.50 34.11 19.45
C ARG A 66 29.00 34.19 19.12
N ARG A 67 29.37 35.21 18.37
CA ARG A 67 30.70 35.83 18.44
C ARG A 67 30.52 37.25 18.93
#